data_AF-A0A1V6FVJ4-F1
#
_entry.id   AF-A0A1V6FVJ4-F1
#
_cell.length_a   1.000
_cell.length_b   1.000
_cell.length_c   1.000
_cell.angle_alpha   90.00
_cell.angle_beta   90.00
_cell.angle_gamma   90.00
#
_symmetry.space_group_name_H-M   'P 1'
#
loop_
_entity.id
_entity.type
_entity.pdbx_description
1 polymer ?
#
loop_
_entity_poly.entity_id
_entity_poly.type
_entity_poly.pdbx_seq_one_letter_code
_entity_poly.pdbx_strand_id
1 'polypeptide(L)'
;MFDLFSVRKNLKNFADELASVRVQIEEVTREIEDVNFAPLPDADVLAMFRTWAERGANEYQAHLKTVINGVRHRPTITDGDVYRHLQNMELLPEPSMNRPLSHDKKLCGLFGPDAVVALLAERMAAMDLPAAGLPRAERAKALEALEAKLSKLKATEANLLATAEKAGLAVS
;
A
#
# COMPACT_ATOMS: atom_id res chain seq x y z
N MET A 1 61.71 1.16 16.20
CA MET A 1 61.55 0.25 15.04
C MET A 1 60.09 0.34 14.63
N PHE A 2 59.81 0.85 13.42
CA PHE A 2 58.44 1.00 12.91
C PHE A 2 57.92 -0.39 12.52
N ASP A 3 56.86 -0.88 13.16
CA ASP A 3 56.32 -2.21 12.90
C ASP A 3 55.37 -2.19 11.69
N LEU A 4 55.95 -2.29 10.49
CA LEU A 4 55.23 -2.34 9.22
C LEU A 4 54.24 -3.51 9.12
N PHE A 5 54.49 -4.63 9.81
CA PHE A 5 53.61 -5.79 9.76
C PHE A 5 52.30 -5.52 10.50
N SER A 6 52.37 -4.86 11.66
CA SER A 6 51.19 -4.44 12.42
C SER A 6 50.34 -3.41 11.66
N VAL A 7 50.97 -2.44 10.99
CA VAL A 7 50.25 -1.45 10.16
C VAL A 7 49.51 -2.11 9.00
N ARG A 8 50.18 -3.03 8.28
CA ARG A 8 49.56 -3.76 7.16
C ARG A 8 48.38 -4.64 7.60
N LYS A 9 48.50 -5.28 8.78
CA LYS A 9 47.41 -6.09 9.36
C LYS A 9 46.20 -5.23 9.72
N ASN A 10 46.43 -4.07 10.34
CA ASN A 10 45.35 -3.15 10.71
C ASN A 10 44.63 -2.57 9.48
N LEU A 11 45.36 -2.22 8.42
CA LEU A 11 44.79 -1.76 7.16
C LEU A 11 43.93 -2.83 6.48
N LYS A 12 44.42 -4.08 6.47
CA LYS A 12 43.66 -5.20 5.92
C LYS A 12 42.37 -5.43 6.71
N ASN A 13 42.46 -5.48 8.04
CA ASN A 13 41.28 -5.66 8.90
C ASN A 13 40.24 -4.54 8.68
N PHE A 14 40.70 -3.29 8.55
CA PHE A 14 39.83 -2.16 8.24
C PHE A 14 39.13 -2.31 6.88
N ALA A 15 39.88 -2.69 5.84
CA ALA A 15 39.31 -2.90 4.50
C ALA A 15 38.30 -4.05 4.48
N ASP A 16 38.59 -5.15 5.17
CA ASP A 16 37.70 -6.30 5.31
C ASP A 16 36.42 -5.91 6.09
N GLU A 17 36.54 -5.10 7.14
CA GLU A 17 35.40 -4.59 7.91
C GLU A 17 34.51 -3.65 7.09
N LEU A 18 35.11 -2.69 6.36
CA LEU A 18 34.37 -1.77 5.50
C LEU A 18 33.65 -2.52 4.37
N ALA A 19 34.31 -3.47 3.73
CA ALA A 19 33.70 -4.31 2.69
C ALA A 19 32.52 -5.12 3.26
N SER A 20 32.68 -5.71 4.45
CA SER A 20 31.62 -6.44 5.14
C SER A 20 30.40 -5.55 5.45
N VAL A 21 30.62 -4.33 5.96
CA VAL A 21 29.52 -3.39 6.24
C VAL A 21 28.80 -3.00 4.95
N ARG A 22 29.51 -2.72 3.85
CA ARG A 22 28.91 -2.39 2.55
C ARG A 22 28.06 -3.54 2.00
N VAL A 23 28.52 -4.78 2.12
CA VAL A 23 27.73 -5.97 1.74
C VAL A 23 26.45 -6.07 2.57
N GLN A 24 26.54 -5.89 3.89
CA GLN A 24 25.37 -5.91 4.77
C GLN A 24 24.38 -4.78 4.47
N ILE A 25 24.86 -3.60 4.08
CA ILE A 25 24.00 -2.49 3.65
C ILE A 25 23.20 -2.88 2.40
N GLU A 26 23.85 -3.47 1.40
CA GLU A 26 23.21 -3.92 0.17
C GLU A 26 22.18 -5.03 0.46
N GLU A 27 22.54 -6.02 1.27
CA GLU A 27 21.64 -7.11 1.68
C GLU A 27 20.39 -6.57 2.37
N VAL A 28 20.54 -5.69 3.36
CA VAL A 28 19.40 -5.10 4.08
C VAL A 28 18.56 -4.21 3.15
N THR A 29 19.18 -3.52 2.20
CA THR A 29 18.45 -2.70 1.22
C THR A 29 17.58 -3.58 0.32
N ARG A 30 18.10 -4.72 -0.15
CA ARG A 30 17.32 -5.69 -0.91
C ARG A 30 16.21 -6.33 -0.08
N GLU A 31 16.47 -6.68 1.18
CA GLU A 31 15.43 -7.18 2.08
C GLU A 31 14.28 -6.18 2.25
N ILE A 32 14.57 -4.88 2.34
CA ILE A 32 13.55 -3.82 2.39
C ILE A 32 12.74 -3.78 1.09
N GLU A 33 13.39 -3.87 -0.07
CA GLU A 33 12.72 -3.92 -1.36
C GLU A 33 11.81 -5.15 -1.47
N ASP A 34 12.31 -6.33 -1.11
CA ASP A 34 11.55 -7.58 -1.13
C ASP A 34 10.29 -7.48 -0.27
N VAL A 35 10.39 -6.93 0.94
CA VAL A 35 9.23 -6.74 1.84
C VAL A 35 8.22 -5.73 1.26
N ASN A 36 8.70 -4.66 0.63
CA ASN A 36 7.85 -3.62 0.04
C ASN A 36 7.08 -4.12 -1.20
N PHE A 37 7.74 -4.90 -2.06
CA PHE A 37 7.17 -5.36 -3.32
C PHE A 37 6.46 -6.72 -3.25
N ALA A 38 6.58 -7.45 -2.13
CA ALA A 38 5.87 -8.70 -1.96
C ALA A 38 4.34 -8.53 -2.09
N PRO A 39 3.60 -9.47 -2.71
CA PRO A 39 2.15 -9.41 -2.81
C PRO A 39 1.48 -9.38 -1.43
N LEU A 40 0.37 -8.66 -1.27
CA LEU A 40 -0.42 -8.69 -0.03
C LEU A 40 -1.15 -10.03 0.14
N PRO A 41 -1.31 -10.53 1.37
CA PRO A 41 -2.23 -11.65 1.63
C PRO A 41 -3.65 -11.32 1.19
N ASP A 42 -4.36 -12.33 0.70
CA ASP A 42 -5.75 -12.19 0.23
C ASP A 42 -6.66 -11.57 1.29
N ALA A 43 -6.47 -11.92 2.57
CA ALA A 43 -7.25 -11.36 3.67
C ALA A 43 -7.11 -9.83 3.77
N ASP A 44 -5.90 -9.29 3.59
CA ASP A 44 -5.66 -7.85 3.62
C ASP A 44 -6.28 -7.16 2.40
N VAL A 45 -6.16 -7.77 1.23
CA VAL A 45 -6.76 -7.29 -0.02
C VAL A 45 -8.28 -7.25 0.10
N LEU A 46 -8.90 -8.32 0.57
CA LEU A 46 -10.34 -8.42 0.77
C LEU A 46 -10.84 -7.42 1.83
N ALA A 47 -10.09 -7.19 2.90
CA ALA A 47 -10.41 -6.16 3.90
C ALA A 47 -10.38 -4.73 3.29
N MET A 48 -9.43 -4.46 2.40
CA MET A 48 -9.39 -3.19 1.66
C MET A 48 -10.60 -3.03 0.74
N PHE A 49 -10.94 -4.07 -0.02
CA PHE A 49 -12.14 -4.07 -0.87
C PHE A 49 -13.42 -3.93 -0.08
N ARG A 50 -13.51 -4.54 1.11
CA ARG A 50 -14.64 -4.38 2.02
C ARG A 50 -14.82 -2.92 2.44
N THR A 51 -13.75 -2.28 2.89
CA THR A 51 -13.77 -0.86 3.28
C THR A 51 -14.19 0.03 2.11
N TRP A 52 -13.68 -0.26 0.91
CA TRP A 52 -14.07 0.44 -0.31
C TRP A 52 -15.56 0.24 -0.65
N ALA A 53 -16.06 -0.99 -0.59
CA ALA A 53 -17.44 -1.34 -0.90
C ALA A 53 -18.42 -0.74 0.12
N GLU A 54 -18.08 -0.76 1.41
CA GLU A 54 -18.85 -0.09 2.48
C GLU A 54 -18.97 1.41 2.22
N ARG A 55 -17.86 2.08 1.89
CA ARG A 55 -17.88 3.50 1.53
C ARG A 55 -18.74 3.77 0.30
N GLY A 56 -18.57 2.98 -0.76
CA GLY A 56 -19.36 3.11 -1.99
C GLY A 56 -20.86 2.91 -1.75
N ALA A 57 -21.22 1.91 -0.93
CA ALA A 57 -22.60 1.65 -0.54
C ALA A 57 -23.20 2.81 0.25
N ASN A 58 -22.46 3.37 1.21
CA ASN A 58 -22.90 4.52 2.01
C ASN A 58 -23.14 5.76 1.14
N GLU A 59 -22.24 6.05 0.20
CA GLU A 59 -22.40 7.16 -0.75
C GLU A 59 -23.64 6.97 -1.64
N TYR A 60 -23.87 5.75 -2.14
CA TYR A 60 -25.08 5.43 -2.90
C TYR A 60 -26.36 5.60 -2.06
N GLN A 61 -26.37 5.10 -0.82
CA GLN A 61 -27.52 5.24 0.07
C GLN A 61 -27.82 6.71 0.41
N ALA A 62 -26.79 7.53 0.62
CA ALA A 62 -26.94 8.97 0.84
C ALA A 62 -27.55 9.67 -0.39
N HIS A 63 -27.10 9.30 -1.59
CA HIS A 63 -27.67 9.78 -2.85
C HIS A 63 -29.14 9.36 -2.98
N LEU A 64 -29.46 8.08 -2.78
CA LEU A 64 -30.83 7.56 -2.83
C LEU A 64 -31.76 8.28 -1.84
N LYS A 65 -31.29 8.51 -0.61
CA LYS A 65 -32.05 9.26 0.39
C LYS A 65 -32.39 10.66 -0.10
N THR A 66 -31.46 11.33 -0.76
CA THR A 66 -31.67 12.66 -1.34
C THR A 66 -32.74 12.63 -2.44
N VAL A 67 -32.67 11.66 -3.34
CA VAL A 67 -33.65 11.51 -4.43
C VAL A 67 -35.04 11.17 -3.90
N ILE A 68 -35.15 10.19 -2.99
CA ILE A 68 -36.41 9.79 -2.36
C ILE A 68 -37.02 10.97 -1.59
N ASN A 69 -36.21 11.73 -0.86
CA ASN A 69 -36.69 12.94 -0.19
C ASN A 69 -37.17 14.00 -1.19
N GLY A 70 -36.50 14.16 -2.33
CA GLY A 70 -36.92 15.05 -3.41
C GLY A 70 -38.30 14.72 -3.96
N VAL A 71 -38.67 13.43 -4.00
CA VAL A 71 -40.02 12.97 -4.39
C VAL A 71 -41.01 13.13 -3.23
N ARG A 72 -40.68 12.61 -2.04
CA ARG A 72 -41.58 12.55 -0.89
C ARG A 72 -42.07 13.92 -0.42
N HIS A 73 -41.25 14.97 -0.54
CA HIS A 73 -41.59 16.33 -0.09
C HIS A 73 -42.25 17.20 -1.16
N ARG A 74 -42.63 16.63 -2.32
CA ARG A 74 -43.29 17.36 -3.42
C ARG A 74 -44.70 16.82 -3.64
N PRO A 75 -45.71 17.34 -2.92
CA PRO A 75 -47.09 16.83 -2.98
C PRO A 75 -47.76 17.01 -4.35
N THR A 76 -47.24 17.90 -5.22
CA THR A 76 -47.76 18.17 -6.57
C THR A 76 -46.88 17.55 -7.67
N ILE A 77 -46.02 16.60 -7.33
CA ILE A 77 -45.11 15.98 -8.30
C ILE A 77 -45.90 15.21 -9.36
N THR A 78 -45.54 15.37 -10.64
CA THR A 78 -46.17 14.62 -11.73
C THR A 78 -45.49 13.27 -11.93
N ASP A 79 -46.16 12.33 -12.59
CA ASP A 79 -45.56 11.03 -12.95
C ASP A 79 -44.28 11.20 -13.80
N GLY A 80 -44.25 12.21 -14.67
CA GLY A 80 -43.06 12.53 -15.47
C GLY A 80 -41.89 13.05 -14.63
N ASP A 81 -42.17 13.78 -13.56
CA ASP A 81 -41.14 14.24 -12.61
C ASP A 81 -40.63 13.09 -11.73
N VAL A 82 -41.53 12.20 -11.28
CA VAL A 82 -41.15 10.98 -10.57
C VAL A 82 -40.23 10.13 -11.45
N TYR A 83 -40.60 9.91 -12.72
CA TYR A 83 -39.77 9.20 -13.69
C TYR A 83 -38.38 9.81 -13.83
N ARG A 84 -38.28 11.15 -13.93
CA ARG A 84 -36.98 11.86 -13.97
C ARG A 84 -36.16 11.67 -12.70
N HIS A 85 -36.78 11.65 -11.51
CA HIS A 85 -36.08 11.35 -10.26
C HIS A 85 -35.62 9.90 -10.19
N LEU A 86 -36.41 8.94 -10.67
CA LEU A 86 -35.99 7.55 -10.76
C LEU A 86 -34.84 7.36 -11.76
N GLN A 87 -34.81 8.12 -12.86
CA GLN A 87 -33.64 8.19 -13.75
C GLN A 87 -32.41 8.73 -13.01
N ASN A 88 -32.57 9.70 -12.11
CA ASN A 88 -31.50 10.18 -11.23
C ASN A 88 -31.08 9.15 -10.14
N MET A 89 -31.89 8.13 -9.85
CA MET A 89 -31.48 6.95 -9.05
C MET A 89 -30.57 6.00 -9.85
N GLU A 90 -30.42 6.24 -11.16
CA GLU A 90 -29.55 5.54 -12.10
C GLU A 90 -29.66 4.00 -12.06
N LEU A 91 -30.89 3.49 -11.93
CA LEU A 91 -31.23 2.08 -12.19
C LEU A 91 -31.36 1.77 -13.69
N LEU A 92 -31.59 2.80 -14.52
CA LEU A 92 -31.70 2.72 -15.98
C LEU A 92 -30.80 3.82 -16.58
N PRO A 93 -29.87 3.52 -17.49
CA PRO A 93 -28.89 4.50 -17.91
C PRO A 93 -29.49 5.48 -18.93
N GLU A 94 -29.25 6.77 -18.70
CA GLU A 94 -29.01 7.71 -19.80
C GLU A 94 -27.59 8.29 -19.63
N PRO A 95 -26.73 8.26 -20.66
CA PRO A 95 -25.40 8.84 -20.57
C PRO A 95 -25.47 10.36 -20.52
N SER A 96 -25.00 10.96 -19.43
CA SER A 96 -24.76 12.40 -19.37
C SER A 96 -23.42 12.69 -18.68
N MET A 97 -22.83 13.85 -18.99
CA MET A 97 -21.57 14.34 -18.40
C MET A 97 -21.69 14.63 -16.90
N ASN A 98 -22.91 14.65 -16.34
CA ASN A 98 -23.22 15.01 -14.96
C ASN A 98 -23.69 13.81 -14.14
N ARG A 99 -23.08 12.63 -14.29
CA ARG A 99 -23.39 11.49 -13.43
C ARG A 99 -22.90 11.79 -12.01
N PRO A 100 -23.80 12.00 -11.03
CA PRO A 100 -23.39 12.37 -9.68
C PRO A 100 -22.71 11.20 -8.94
N LEU A 101 -22.90 9.96 -9.42
CA LEU A 101 -22.33 8.78 -8.82
C LEU A 101 -21.72 7.83 -9.87
N SER A 102 -20.53 7.33 -9.58
CA SER A 102 -19.87 6.32 -10.41
C SER A 102 -20.57 4.96 -10.30
N HIS A 103 -20.47 4.16 -11.37
CA HIS A 103 -21.23 2.91 -11.51
C HIS A 103 -20.86 1.87 -10.43
N ASP A 104 -19.58 1.81 -10.08
CA ASP A 104 -19.04 0.97 -9.01
C ASP A 104 -19.73 1.21 -7.65
N LYS A 105 -19.97 2.47 -7.27
CA LYS A 105 -20.65 2.82 -6.02
C LYS A 105 -22.10 2.34 -6.00
N LYS A 106 -22.78 2.40 -7.14
CA LYS A 106 -24.16 1.87 -7.28
C LYS A 106 -24.17 0.36 -7.11
N LEU A 107 -23.24 -0.35 -7.74
CA LEU A 107 -23.13 -1.80 -7.58
C LEU A 107 -22.87 -2.17 -6.11
N CYS A 108 -21.98 -1.44 -5.42
CA CYS A 108 -21.73 -1.63 -3.99
C CYS A 108 -22.98 -1.41 -3.14
N GLY A 109 -23.76 -0.36 -3.44
CA GLY A 109 -24.98 -0.05 -2.71
C GLY A 109 -26.16 -0.98 -3.01
N LEU A 110 -26.25 -1.49 -4.23
CA LEU A 110 -27.33 -2.39 -4.66
C LEU A 110 -27.11 -3.83 -4.20
N PHE A 111 -25.90 -4.36 -4.37
CA PHE A 111 -25.57 -5.73 -3.97
C PHE A 111 -25.18 -5.83 -2.50
N GLY A 112 -24.73 -4.73 -1.92
CA GLY A 112 -24.20 -4.68 -0.57
C GLY A 112 -22.71 -5.08 -0.51
N PRO A 113 -21.97 -4.60 0.51
CA PRO A 113 -20.54 -4.85 0.63
C PRO A 113 -20.18 -6.34 0.71
N ASP A 114 -20.97 -7.14 1.42
CA ASP A 114 -20.69 -8.56 1.62
C ASP A 114 -20.75 -9.36 0.32
N ALA A 115 -21.75 -9.09 -0.54
CA ALA A 115 -21.88 -9.77 -1.83
C ALA A 115 -20.72 -9.41 -2.78
N VAL A 116 -20.29 -8.15 -2.78
CA VAL A 116 -19.14 -7.68 -3.57
C VAL A 116 -17.85 -8.37 -3.11
N VAL A 117 -17.60 -8.42 -1.81
CA VAL A 117 -16.40 -9.06 -1.25
C VAL A 117 -16.41 -10.56 -1.47
N ALA A 118 -17.56 -11.22 -1.32
CA ALA A 118 -17.68 -12.65 -1.58
C ALA A 118 -17.38 -13.00 -3.05
N LEU A 119 -17.90 -12.21 -4.00
CA LEU A 119 -17.60 -12.40 -5.42
C LEU A 119 -16.10 -12.19 -5.71
N LEU A 120 -15.49 -11.17 -5.12
CA LEU A 120 -14.05 -10.94 -5.28
C LEU A 120 -13.23 -12.10 -4.70
N ALA A 121 -13.58 -12.61 -3.53
CA ALA A 121 -12.92 -13.76 -2.92
C ALA A 121 -13.00 -15.01 -3.81
N GLU A 122 -14.17 -15.30 -4.38
CA GLU A 122 -14.35 -16.41 -5.33
C GLU A 122 -13.44 -16.24 -6.56
N ARG A 123 -13.36 -15.03 -7.11
CA ARG A 123 -12.54 -14.76 -8.29
C ARG A 123 -11.05 -14.81 -7.98
N MET A 124 -10.61 -14.28 -6.84
CA MET A 124 -9.22 -14.35 -6.40
C MET A 124 -8.78 -15.80 -6.18
N ALA A 125 -9.61 -16.64 -5.57
CA ALA A 125 -9.31 -18.06 -5.36
C ALA A 125 -9.17 -18.85 -6.68
N ALA A 126 -9.81 -18.38 -7.75
CA ALA A 126 -9.68 -18.96 -9.08
C ALA A 126 -8.48 -18.43 -9.89
N MET A 127 -7.78 -17.40 -9.39
CA MET A 127 -6.59 -16.84 -10.02
C MET A 127 -5.34 -17.52 -9.47
N ASP A 128 -4.39 -17.83 -10.35
CA ASP A 128 -3.07 -18.33 -9.97
C ASP A 128 -2.19 -17.15 -9.51
N LEU A 129 -2.43 -16.68 -8.29
CA LEU A 129 -1.72 -15.56 -7.69
C LEU A 129 -0.38 -16.02 -7.08
N PRO A 130 0.68 -15.20 -7.16
CA PRO A 130 1.96 -15.52 -6.54
C PRO A 130 1.83 -15.62 -5.02
N ALA A 131 2.79 -16.33 -4.40
CA ALA A 131 2.82 -16.48 -2.95
C ALA A 131 2.80 -15.11 -2.24
N ALA A 132 1.92 -15.00 -1.25
CA ALA A 132 1.77 -13.78 -0.47
C ALA A 132 3.00 -13.53 0.43
N GLY A 133 3.34 -12.25 0.58
CA GLY A 133 4.28 -11.78 1.59
C GLY A 133 3.64 -11.62 2.96
N LEU A 134 4.30 -10.86 3.83
CA LEU A 134 3.83 -10.60 5.19
C LEU A 134 2.46 -9.87 5.20
N PRO A 135 1.63 -10.07 6.24
CA PRO A 135 0.47 -9.23 6.50
C PRO A 135 0.84 -7.77 6.64
N ARG A 136 -0.05 -6.85 6.22
CA ARG A 136 0.20 -5.41 6.22
C ARG A 136 0.61 -4.87 7.59
N ALA A 137 -0.03 -5.37 8.66
CA ALA A 137 0.29 -4.98 10.03
C ALA A 137 1.71 -5.40 10.47
N GLU A 138 2.20 -6.51 9.94
CA GLU A 138 3.53 -7.05 10.23
C GLU A 138 4.61 -6.41 9.35
N ARG A 139 4.28 -6.07 8.09
CA ARG A 139 5.20 -5.36 7.18
C ARG A 139 5.72 -4.07 7.78
N ALA A 140 4.86 -3.25 8.36
CA ALA A 140 5.28 -1.97 8.94
C ALA A 140 6.36 -2.18 10.02
N LYS A 141 6.20 -3.19 10.88
CA LYS A 141 7.18 -3.52 11.92
C LYS A 141 8.47 -4.09 11.34
N ALA A 142 8.36 -4.96 10.33
CA ALA A 142 9.52 -5.54 9.65
C ALA A 142 10.34 -4.45 8.95
N LEU A 143 9.69 -3.54 8.24
CA LEU A 143 10.33 -2.40 7.58
C LEU A 143 11.01 -1.48 8.60
N GLU A 144 10.34 -1.12 9.69
CA GLU A 144 10.92 -0.28 10.74
C GLU A 144 12.20 -0.92 11.34
N ALA A 145 12.17 -2.24 11.59
CA ALA A 145 13.34 -2.96 12.10
C ALA A 145 14.50 -2.98 11.08
N LEU A 146 14.20 -3.19 9.80
CA LEU A 146 15.19 -3.19 8.72
C LEU A 146 15.78 -1.79 8.48
N GLU A 147 14.95 -0.75 8.48
CA GLU A 147 15.38 0.65 8.35
C GLU A 147 16.27 1.06 9.53
N ALA A 148 15.93 0.66 10.75
CA ALA A 148 16.78 0.89 11.92
C ALA A 148 18.13 0.17 11.81
N LYS A 149 18.15 -1.06 11.28
CA LYS A 149 19.40 -1.81 10.99
C LYS A 149 20.23 -1.11 9.93
N LEU A 150 19.60 -0.69 8.82
CA LEU A 150 20.26 0.05 7.73
C LEU A 150 20.88 1.35 8.22
N SER A 151 20.14 2.12 9.05
CA SER A 151 20.63 3.36 9.65
C SER A 151 21.88 3.13 10.50
N LYS A 152 21.88 2.09 11.34
CA LYS A 152 23.05 1.70 12.13
C LYS A 152 24.24 1.33 11.26
N LEU A 153 24.04 0.53 10.21
CA LEU A 153 25.11 0.14 9.29
C LEU A 153 25.70 1.33 8.54
N LYS A 154 24.87 2.26 8.05
CA LYS A 154 25.33 3.51 7.42
C LYS A 154 26.11 4.40 8.38
N ALA A 155 25.70 4.47 9.65
CA ALA A 155 26.45 5.19 10.68
C ALA A 155 27.82 4.53 10.95
N THR A 156 27.88 3.19 10.99
CA THR A 156 29.13 2.45 11.11
C THR A 156 30.05 2.71 9.92
N GLU A 157 29.53 2.66 8.68
CA GLU A 157 30.31 2.98 7.47
C GLU A 157 30.87 4.40 7.54
N ALA A 158 30.04 5.39 7.86
CA ALA A 158 30.48 6.78 7.98
C ALA A 158 31.57 6.96 9.05
N ASN A 159 31.47 6.27 10.19
CA ASN A 159 32.48 6.29 11.24
C ASN A 159 33.80 5.65 10.78
N LEU A 160 33.73 4.54 10.04
CA LEU A 160 34.92 3.88 9.47
C LEU A 160 35.62 4.79 8.46
N LEU A 161 34.86 5.43 7.56
CA LEU A 161 35.39 6.38 6.58
C LEU A 161 36.01 7.62 7.26
N ALA A 162 35.34 8.20 8.26
CA ALA A 162 35.88 9.32 9.02
C ALA A 162 37.17 8.96 9.78
N THR A 163 37.27 7.72 10.27
CA THR A 163 38.49 7.20 10.91
C THR A 163 39.62 7.05 9.90
N ALA A 164 39.32 6.53 8.71
CA ALA A 164 40.29 6.38 7.63
C ALA A 164 40.83 7.74 7.14
N GLU A 165 39.94 8.73 6.97
CA GLU A 165 40.31 10.08 6.56
C GLU A 165 41.24 10.74 7.58
N LYS A 166 40.91 10.64 8.88
CA LYS A 166 41.79 11.11 9.97
C LYS A 166 43.14 10.40 10.01
N ALA A 167 43.21 9.15 9.56
CA ALA A 167 44.44 8.38 9.45
C ALA A 167 45.22 8.67 8.15
N GLY A 168 44.71 9.55 7.28
CA GLY A 168 45.34 9.89 5.99
C GLY A 168 45.19 8.81 4.92
N LEU A 169 44.22 7.91 5.07
CA LEU A 169 43.95 6.83 4.12
C LEU A 169 42.91 7.28 3.09
N ALA A 170 43.27 7.26 1.81
CA ALA A 170 42.31 7.43 0.74
C ALA A 170 41.54 6.12 0.53
N VAL A 171 40.23 6.14 0.80
CA VAL A 171 39.35 4.99 0.65
C VAL A 171 38.31 5.34 -0.41
N SER A 172 38.40 4.68 -1.57
CA SER A 172 37.38 4.69 -2.64
C SER A 172 36.54 3.43 -2.54
#